data_AF-A0A5A7RVA3-F1
#
_entry.id   AF-A0A5A7RVA3-F1
#
_cell.length_a   1.000
_cell.length_b   1.000
_cell.length_c   1.000
_cell.angle_alpha   90.00
_cell.angle_beta   90.00
_cell.angle_gamma   90.00
#
_symmetry.space_group_name_H-M   'P 1'
#
loop_
_entity.id
_entity.type
_entity.pdbx_description
1 polymer ?
#
loop_
_entity_poly.entity_id
_entity_poly.type
_entity_poly.pdbx_seq_one_letter_code
_entity_poly.pdbx_strand_id
1 'polypeptide(L)'
;RPTLYCNCRAPEIIAMANHLGAFKKSDYEFAETAFEFVKRKIILEMIPMDDVVNVLKRGTGTCLHEISLFIALCRAAGIKARYKLYALTMIQQWYDALVAPDPLMRK
;
A
#
# COMPACT_ATOMS: atom_id res chain seq x y z
N ARG A 1 8.27 -6.43 11.97
CA ARG A 1 8.93 -5.23 12.55
C ARG A 1 8.42 -4.00 11.80
N PRO A 2 8.08 -2.90 12.51
CA PRO A 2 7.77 -1.62 11.88
C PRO A 2 8.96 -1.07 11.06
N THR A 3 8.66 -0.40 9.96
CA THR A 3 9.62 0.39 9.15
C THR A 3 9.04 1.76 8.88
N LEU A 4 9.82 2.69 8.28
CA LEU A 4 9.31 4.00 7.87
C LEU A 4 8.00 3.84 7.09
N TYR A 5 6.98 4.63 7.48
CA TYR A 5 5.62 4.63 6.92
C TYR A 5 4.87 3.29 6.99
N CYS A 6 5.37 2.30 7.71
CA CYS A 6 4.79 0.95 7.77
C CYS A 6 4.82 0.43 9.21
N ASN A 7 4.01 1.03 10.07
CA ASN A 7 3.85 0.62 11.45
C ASN A 7 2.90 -0.58 11.61
N CYS A 8 3.43 -1.80 11.45
CA CYS A 8 2.67 -3.04 11.64
C CYS A 8 2.25 -3.33 13.11
N ARG A 9 2.63 -2.48 14.07
CA ARG A 9 2.29 -2.61 15.49
C ARG A 9 1.24 -1.59 15.94
N ALA A 10 0.80 -0.70 15.06
CA ALA A 10 -0.28 0.21 15.39
C ALA A 10 -1.56 -0.57 15.70
N PRO A 11 -2.31 -0.19 16.76
CA PRO A 11 -3.55 -0.89 17.14
C PRO A 11 -4.55 -1.00 15.99
N GLU A 12 -4.69 0.02 15.15
CA GLU A 12 -5.60 0.03 14.01
C GLU A 12 -5.20 -1.00 12.95
N ILE A 13 -3.90 -1.16 12.69
CA ILE A 13 -3.39 -2.17 11.76
C ILE A 13 -3.59 -3.58 12.32
N ILE A 14 -3.34 -3.78 13.61
CA ILE A 14 -3.58 -5.07 14.27
C ILE A 14 -5.07 -5.42 14.25
N ALA A 15 -5.94 -4.47 14.56
CA ALA A 15 -7.39 -4.65 14.53
C ALA A 15 -7.87 -5.02 13.13
N MET A 16 -7.38 -4.30 12.10
CA MET A 16 -7.71 -4.61 10.71
C MET A 16 -7.18 -5.98 10.29
N ALA A 17 -5.94 -6.34 10.65
CA ALA A 17 -5.40 -7.67 10.35
C ALA A 17 -6.26 -8.78 10.99
N ASN A 18 -6.66 -8.64 12.26
CA ASN A 18 -7.57 -9.60 12.90
C ASN A 18 -8.93 -9.67 12.21
N HIS A 19 -9.48 -8.53 11.79
CA HIS A 19 -10.74 -8.47 11.04
C HIS A 19 -10.65 -9.23 9.71
N LEU A 20 -9.50 -9.17 9.02
CA LEU A 20 -9.26 -9.87 7.75
C LEU A 20 -8.93 -11.37 7.94
N GLY A 21 -8.76 -11.83 9.18
CA GLY A 21 -8.55 -13.24 9.53
C GLY A 21 -7.12 -13.61 9.92
N ALA A 22 -6.32 -12.65 10.39
CA ALA A 22 -4.98 -12.94 10.92
C ALA A 22 -5.04 -14.05 11.98
N PHE A 23 -4.08 -14.98 11.93
CA PHE A 23 -3.97 -16.15 12.80
C PHE A 23 -5.16 -17.13 12.77
N LYS A 24 -6.10 -16.96 11.82
CA LYS A 24 -7.23 -17.87 11.58
C LYS A 24 -7.18 -18.52 10.20
N LYS A 25 -6.69 -17.77 9.21
CA LYS A 25 -6.45 -18.23 7.84
C LYS A 25 -5.01 -18.74 7.68
N SER A 26 -4.76 -19.54 6.66
CA SER A 26 -3.38 -19.82 6.23
C SER A 26 -2.69 -18.54 5.74
N ASP A 27 -1.35 -18.55 5.73
CA ASP A 27 -0.56 -17.39 5.28
C ASP A 27 -0.96 -16.91 3.88
N TYR A 28 -1.20 -17.85 2.95
CA TYR A 28 -1.60 -17.52 1.58
C TYR A 28 -2.99 -16.87 1.54
N GLU A 29 -3.99 -17.49 2.17
CA GLU A 29 -5.37 -16.98 2.19
C GLU A 29 -5.46 -15.62 2.88
N PHE A 30 -4.70 -15.42 3.94
CA PHE A 30 -4.62 -14.10 4.60
C PHE A 30 -4.01 -13.07 3.65
N ALA A 31 -2.88 -13.39 3.02
CA ALA A 31 -2.22 -12.47 2.09
C ALA A 31 -3.14 -12.11 0.91
N GLU A 32 -3.86 -13.08 0.35
CA GLU A 32 -4.85 -12.83 -0.71
C GLU A 32 -5.99 -11.93 -0.21
N THR A 33 -6.53 -12.20 0.99
CA THR A 33 -7.58 -11.36 1.59
C THR A 33 -7.10 -9.92 1.82
N ALA A 34 -5.90 -9.75 2.37
CA ALA A 34 -5.31 -8.45 2.64
C ALA A 34 -5.00 -7.70 1.32
N PHE A 35 -4.55 -8.40 0.30
CA PHE A 35 -4.34 -7.84 -1.04
C PHE A 35 -5.65 -7.35 -1.66
N GLU A 36 -6.71 -8.17 -1.64
CA GLU A 36 -8.01 -7.76 -2.17
C GLU A 36 -8.62 -6.60 -1.36
N PHE A 37 -8.42 -6.57 -0.04
CA PHE A 37 -8.81 -5.44 0.80
C PHE A 37 -8.13 -4.16 0.33
N VAL A 38 -6.79 -4.16 0.26
CA VAL A 38 -6.04 -2.96 -0.15
C VAL A 38 -6.44 -2.51 -1.55
N LYS A 39 -6.43 -3.43 -2.53
CA LYS A 39 -6.77 -3.16 -3.93
C LYS A 39 -8.17 -2.57 -4.12
N ARG A 40 -9.15 -2.98 -3.31
CA ARG A 40 -10.56 -2.58 -3.47
C ARG A 40 -11.02 -1.48 -2.53
N LYS A 41 -10.28 -1.20 -1.46
CA LYS A 41 -10.68 -0.26 -0.40
C LYS A 41 -9.77 0.95 -0.30
N ILE A 42 -8.58 0.90 -0.90
CA ILE A 42 -7.69 2.06 -1.01
C ILE A 42 -7.77 2.58 -2.45
N ILE A 43 -8.18 3.84 -2.59
CA ILE A 43 -8.26 4.52 -3.89
C ILE A 43 -6.89 5.14 -4.18
N LEU A 44 -6.41 4.94 -5.41
CA LEU A 44 -5.15 5.53 -5.87
C LEU A 44 -5.25 7.06 -5.91
N GLU A 45 -4.41 7.73 -5.13
CA GLU A 45 -4.34 9.20 -5.06
C GLU A 45 -2.88 9.66 -4.93
N MET A 46 -2.48 10.66 -5.72
CA MET A 46 -1.12 11.20 -5.72
C MET A 46 -0.93 12.25 -4.61
N ILE A 47 -0.55 11.80 -3.42
CA ILE A 47 -0.38 12.62 -2.21
C ILE A 47 1.01 12.43 -1.57
N PRO A 48 1.45 13.37 -0.71
CA PRO A 48 2.68 13.19 0.07
C PRO A 48 2.67 11.90 0.90
N MET A 49 3.85 11.29 1.07
CA MET A 49 3.98 10.03 1.82
C MET A 49 3.69 10.21 3.32
N ASP A 50 2.86 9.34 3.89
CA ASP A 50 2.56 9.28 5.32
C ASP A 50 2.42 7.84 5.87
N ASP A 51 2.08 7.69 7.15
CA ASP A 51 2.02 6.37 7.81
C ASP A 51 0.76 5.57 7.42
N VAL A 52 0.88 4.23 7.39
CA VAL A 52 -0.21 3.28 7.08
C VAL A 52 -1.48 3.44 7.90
N VAL A 53 -1.42 3.99 9.13
CA VAL A 53 -2.64 4.30 9.89
C VAL A 53 -3.46 5.39 9.20
N ASN A 54 -2.81 6.40 8.63
CA ASN A 54 -3.50 7.46 7.89
C ASN A 54 -4.10 6.91 6.60
N VAL A 55 -3.36 6.06 5.88
CA VAL A 55 -3.85 5.38 4.67
C VAL A 55 -5.11 4.57 4.98
N LEU A 56 -5.09 3.78 6.06
CA LEU A 56 -6.23 2.98 6.47
C LEU A 56 -7.47 3.82 6.83
N LYS A 57 -7.26 4.96 7.50
CA LYS A 57 -8.35 5.88 7.90
C LYS A 57 -8.91 6.68 6.73
N ARG A 58 -8.04 7.17 5.86
CA ARG A 58 -8.38 8.02 4.71
C ARG A 58 -8.97 7.22 3.56
N GLY A 59 -8.55 5.97 3.38
CA GLY A 59 -9.00 5.12 2.28
C GLY A 59 -8.38 5.50 0.93
N THR A 60 -7.32 6.30 0.92
CA THR A 60 -6.63 6.73 -0.30
C THR A 60 -5.11 6.79 -0.11
N GLY A 61 -4.37 6.63 -1.20
CA GLY A 61 -2.93 6.86 -1.25
C GLY A 61 -2.28 6.43 -2.54
N THR A 62 -0.98 6.67 -2.66
CA THR A 62 -0.18 6.21 -3.81
C THR A 62 0.00 4.69 -3.81
N CYS A 63 0.53 4.14 -4.90
CA CYS A 63 0.93 2.73 -4.96
C CYS A 63 1.91 2.34 -3.84
N LEU A 64 2.76 3.25 -3.37
CA LEU A 64 3.64 3.00 -2.23
C LEU A 64 2.89 2.93 -0.91
N HIS A 65 1.83 3.72 -0.73
CA HIS A 65 0.96 3.62 0.44
C HIS A 65 0.21 2.28 0.47
N GLU A 66 -0.34 1.86 -0.67
CA GLU A 66 -1.02 0.56 -0.81
C GLU A 66 -0.07 -0.60 -0.47
N ILE A 67 1.12 -0.63 -1.07
CA ILE A 67 2.14 -1.65 -0.77
C ILE A 67 2.53 -1.61 0.72
N SER A 68 2.68 -0.41 1.29
CA SER A 68 3.03 -0.24 2.71
C SER A 68 1.94 -0.81 3.62
N LEU A 69 0.67 -0.56 3.31
CA LEU A 69 -0.48 -1.05 4.09
C LEU A 69 -0.60 -2.57 3.98
N PHE A 70 -0.48 -3.13 2.77
CA PHE A 70 -0.47 -4.57 2.55
C PHE A 70 0.63 -5.26 3.36
N ILE A 71 1.86 -4.72 3.31
CA ILE A 71 3.00 -5.24 4.08
C ILE A 71 2.75 -5.11 5.59
N ALA A 72 2.16 -4.01 6.04
CA ALA A 72 1.86 -3.80 7.46
C ALA A 72 0.85 -4.84 7.97
N LEU A 73 -0.21 -5.13 7.20
CA LEU A 73 -1.21 -6.14 7.51
C LEU A 73 -0.60 -7.55 7.55
N CYS A 74 0.19 -7.93 6.54
CA CYS A 74 0.89 -9.21 6.51
C CYS A 74 1.82 -9.38 7.73
N ARG A 75 2.60 -8.35 8.06
CA ARG A 75 3.49 -8.37 9.23
C ARG A 75 2.72 -8.45 10.56
N ALA A 76 1.56 -7.82 10.65
CA ALA A 76 0.69 -7.91 11.82
C ALA A 76 0.11 -9.32 12.01
N ALA A 77 -0.11 -10.06 10.91
CA ALA A 77 -0.51 -11.47 10.91
C ALA A 77 0.65 -12.47 11.10
N GLY A 78 1.87 -12.00 11.36
CA GLY A 78 3.05 -12.86 11.52
C GLY A 78 3.76 -13.26 10.23
N ILE A 79 3.28 -12.81 9.06
CA ILE A 79 3.83 -13.17 7.75
C ILE A 79 5.02 -12.27 7.42
N LYS A 80 6.13 -12.88 6.98
CA LYS A 80 7.34 -12.16 6.57
C LYS A 80 7.12 -11.46 5.22
N ALA A 81 6.84 -10.16 5.25
CA ALA A 81 6.67 -9.33 4.05
C ALA A 81 7.75 -8.23 3.93
N ARG A 82 8.24 -8.01 2.70
CA ARG A 82 9.26 -7.01 2.34
C ARG A 82 8.89 -6.28 1.06
N TYR A 83 9.35 -5.03 0.93
CA TYR A 83 9.24 -4.27 -0.32
C TYR A 83 10.09 -4.92 -1.40
N LYS A 84 9.55 -4.97 -2.61
CA LYS A 84 10.28 -5.31 -3.82
C LYS A 84 9.96 -4.26 -4.87
N LEU A 85 10.80 -3.24 -4.93
CA LEU A 85 10.67 -2.17 -5.91
C LEU A 85 11.62 -2.48 -7.06
N TYR A 86 11.06 -2.69 -8.25
CA TYR A 86 11.83 -2.67 -9.48
C TYR A 86 12.02 -1.20 -9.87
N ALA A 87 13.22 -0.85 -10.33
CA ALA A 87 13.72 0.51 -10.51
C ALA A 87 12.64 1.58 -10.64
N LEU A 88 12.65 2.57 -9.73
CA LEU A 88 11.82 3.79 -9.78
C LEU A 88 12.14 4.69 -10.99
N THR A 89 12.88 4.18 -11.99
CA THR A 89 12.98 4.81 -13.30
C THR A 89 11.55 5.04 -13.76
N MET A 90 11.15 6.32 -13.85
CA MET A 90 9.87 6.68 -14.44
C MET A 90 9.77 5.94 -15.76
N ILE A 91 8.84 5.00 -15.82
CA ILE A 91 8.49 4.35 -17.07
C ILE A 91 8.01 5.49 -17.96
N GLN A 92 8.43 5.53 -19.23
CA GLN A 92 8.15 6.66 -20.14
C GLN A 92 6.69 7.12 -20.07
N GLN A 93 5.74 6.18 -19.92
CA GLN A 93 4.32 6.46 -19.71
C GLN A 93 3.99 7.36 -18.51
N TRP A 94 4.67 7.20 -17.37
CA TRP A 94 4.51 8.05 -16.19
C TRP A 94 5.11 9.44 -16.40
N TYR A 95 6.23 9.55 -17.11
CA TYR A 95 6.80 10.85 -17.49
C TYR A 95 5.86 11.59 -18.44
N ASP A 96 5.34 10.89 -19.46
CA ASP A 96 4.45 11.47 -20.45
C ASP A 96 3.13 11.96 -19.82
N ALA A 97 2.62 11.27 -18.80
CA ALA A 97 1.37 11.62 -18.13
C ALA A 97 1.52 12.68 -17.03
N LEU A 98 2.66 12.76 -16.34
CA LEU A 98 2.82 13.62 -15.16
C LEU A 98 3.78 14.80 -15.35
N VAL A 99 4.65 14.75 -16.35
CA VAL A 99 5.76 15.69 -16.52
C VAL A 99 5.80 16.31 -17.91
N ALA A 100 5.49 15.54 -18.96
CA ALA A 100 5.53 16.07 -20.31
C ALA A 100 4.46 17.18 -20.48
N PRO A 101 4.80 18.27 -21.19
CA PRO A 101 3.81 19.28 -21.54
C PRO A 101 2.70 18.62 -22.35
N ASP A 102 1.46 18.99 -22.00
CA ASP A 102 0.25 18.52 -22.68
C ASP A 102 0.45 18.61 -24.20
N PRO A 103 0.08 17.57 -24.97
CA PRO A 103 0.19 17.60 -26.42
C PRO A 103 -0.42 18.86 -27.07
N LEU A 104 -1.46 19.44 -26.46
CA LEU A 104 -2.11 20.68 -26.90
C LEU A 104 -1.31 21.95 -26.58
N MET A 105 -0.32 21.86 -25.69
CA MET A 105 0.59 22.95 -25.31
C MET A 105 1.88 22.94 -26.15
N ARG A 106 2.06 21.97 -27.03
CA ARG A 106 3.18 21.94 -27.99
C ARG A 106 2.83 22.87 -29.17
N LYS A 107 3.50 24.03 -29.23
CA LYS A 107 3.47 24.93 -30.39
C LYS A 107 4.20 24.33 -31.58
#